data_AF-A0A9Q1GUE5-F1
#
_entry.id   AF-A0A9Q1GUE5-F1
#
_cell.length_a   1.000
_cell.length_b   1.000
_cell.length_c   1.000
_cell.angle_alpha   90.00
_cell.angle_beta   90.00
_cell.angle_gamma   90.00
#
_symmetry.space_group_name_H-M   'P 1'
#
loop_
_entity.id
_entity.type
_entity.pdbx_description
1 polymer ?
#
loop_
_entity_poly.entity_id
_entity_poly.type
_entity_poly.pdbx_seq_one_letter_code
_entity_poly.pdbx_strand_id
1 'polypeptide(L)'
;MHSIPARLHLYKGDIKGIRHEASQSEYLKDEQLPDQLFSACDLNCSSSVFQVKFQLNNSRTKDRKPNCSGRGAACLDPRFIGADGIVFYFHGKCNQHFSLVSDLNLQINARFIGLRPAGRRRDYTWIQALGILFDSHSFSLVATPAAKWDDQVDHLKLSYDAQEILLPAGYPSSWASSTQDLKVEKTENRNSVIVILKQVAEISVNVVPVTKEEDRIHNYQIPSDNCFAHLEVQFRFFGLSSQVEGVLGRTYQPDFNNPAKPGVAMPVVGGEDKYRTSSLLSADCKSCLFSPVGLQQ
;
A
#
# COMPACT_ATOMS: atom_id res chain seq x y z
N MET A 1 51.66 33.43 12.25
CA MET A 1 52.20 34.07 11.02
C MET A 1 52.94 32.98 10.27
N HIS A 2 52.64 32.56 9.03
CA HIS A 2 51.79 33.07 7.97
C HIS A 2 51.09 31.91 7.25
N SER A 3 49.86 32.21 6.83
CA SER A 3 49.00 31.54 5.86
C SER A 3 49.49 31.72 4.42
N ILE A 4 49.40 30.70 3.56
CA ILE A 4 49.35 30.81 2.09
C ILE A 4 48.36 29.74 1.55
N PRO A 5 47.59 30.01 0.47
CA PRO A 5 46.16 29.66 0.40
C PRO A 5 45.79 28.57 -0.64
N ALA A 6 44.47 28.35 -0.71
CA ALA A 6 43.72 27.43 -1.59
C ALA A 6 43.96 27.58 -3.10
N ARG A 7 43.76 26.49 -3.85
CA ARG A 7 43.53 26.51 -5.30
C ARG A 7 42.31 25.67 -5.66
N LEU A 8 41.22 26.39 -5.98
CA LEU A 8 39.99 25.91 -6.58
C LEU A 8 40.21 25.81 -8.10
N HIS A 9 40.05 24.65 -8.72
CA HIS A 9 40.01 24.54 -10.17
C HIS A 9 38.56 24.64 -10.67
N LEU A 10 38.21 25.84 -11.15
CA LEU A 10 37.06 26.11 -12.00
C LEU A 10 37.46 25.80 -13.45
N TYR A 11 36.72 24.94 -14.14
CA TYR A 11 36.75 24.87 -15.60
C TYR A 11 35.68 25.81 -16.15
N LYS A 12 36.13 26.86 -16.86
CA LYS A 12 35.34 27.71 -17.75
C LYS A 12 35.65 27.33 -19.20
N GLY A 13 34.62 27.33 -20.03
CA GLY A 13 34.71 27.45 -21.49
C GLY A 13 33.37 27.08 -22.11
N ASP A 14 32.83 27.74 -23.12
CA ASP A 14 32.92 29.13 -23.57
C ASP A 14 31.68 29.33 -24.47
N ILE A 15 31.05 30.50 -24.39
CA ILE A 15 29.80 30.85 -25.09
C ILE A 15 30.13 31.77 -26.29
N LYS A 16 29.65 31.41 -27.48
CA LYS A 16 29.27 32.28 -28.62
C LYS A 16 28.19 31.50 -29.40
N GLY A 17 26.95 31.92 -29.65
CA GLY A 17 26.32 33.24 -29.72
C GLY A 17 25.97 33.55 -31.17
N ILE A 18 24.67 33.63 -31.54
CA ILE A 18 24.07 34.53 -32.56
C ILE A 18 22.52 34.58 -32.35
N ARG A 19 22.07 35.80 -31.96
CA ARG A 19 20.85 36.62 -32.19
C ARG A 19 19.53 35.94 -32.62
N HIS A 20 18.43 36.10 -31.89
CA HIS A 20 17.52 37.26 -31.74
C HIS A 20 16.67 37.58 -32.97
N GLU A 21 15.37 37.29 -32.86
CA GLU A 21 14.29 38.16 -33.32
C GLU A 21 13.10 38.00 -32.36
N ALA A 22 12.46 39.11 -32.02
CA ALA A 22 11.36 39.23 -31.10
C ALA A 22 10.22 40.01 -31.77
N SER A 23 8.98 39.54 -31.63
CA SER A 23 7.74 40.33 -31.70
C SER A 23 6.68 39.57 -30.88
N GLN A 24 6.28 40.11 -29.73
CA GLN A 24 5.07 40.91 -29.46
C GLN A 24 3.73 40.14 -29.50
N SER A 25 3.21 39.94 -28.28
CA SER A 25 1.82 39.93 -27.78
C SER A 25 0.62 39.77 -28.72
N GLU A 26 -0.30 38.86 -28.35
CA GLU A 26 -1.74 39.14 -28.40
C GLU A 26 -2.55 38.26 -27.42
N TYR A 27 -3.61 38.87 -26.90
CA TYR A 27 -4.56 38.45 -25.86
C TYR A 27 -5.53 37.33 -26.30
N LEU A 28 -5.83 36.35 -25.44
CA LEU A 28 -7.06 35.51 -25.44
C LEU A 28 -7.31 35.04 -23.98
N LYS A 29 -8.11 35.75 -23.18
CA LYS A 29 -9.56 35.60 -22.92
C LYS A 29 -9.95 34.33 -22.13
N ASP A 30 -10.48 34.59 -20.93
CA ASP A 30 -11.22 33.68 -20.05
C ASP A 30 -12.27 32.87 -20.80
N GLU A 31 -12.33 31.57 -20.52
CA GLU A 31 -13.48 30.73 -20.83
C GLU A 31 -14.08 30.23 -19.51
N GLN A 32 -15.13 30.94 -19.08
CA GLN A 32 -16.04 30.55 -18.01
C GLN A 32 -16.85 29.32 -18.45
N LEU A 33 -16.80 28.22 -17.67
CA LEU A 33 -17.81 27.18 -17.76
C LEU A 33 -19.07 27.64 -17.00
N PRO A 34 -20.28 27.47 -17.55
CA PRO A 34 -21.49 28.08 -17.01
C PRO A 34 -22.03 27.36 -15.77
N ASP A 35 -22.32 28.17 -14.74
CA ASP A 35 -23.34 27.90 -13.73
C ASP A 35 -24.69 27.63 -14.40
N GLN A 36 -25.30 26.47 -14.13
CA GLN A 36 -26.73 26.30 -13.88
C GLN A 36 -27.09 24.81 -13.84
N LEU A 37 -27.32 24.28 -12.63
CA LEU A 37 -28.41 23.32 -12.35
C LEU A 37 -28.55 23.13 -10.83
N PHE A 38 -28.96 24.22 -10.15
CA PHE A 38 -29.70 24.08 -8.90
C PHE A 38 -31.19 24.04 -9.26
N SER A 39 -31.84 22.91 -8.99
CA SER A 39 -33.29 22.87 -8.85
C SER A 39 -33.63 21.99 -7.64
N ALA A 40 -34.51 22.55 -6.83
CA ALA A 40 -34.93 22.12 -5.50
C ALA A 40 -35.34 20.65 -5.40
N CYS A 41 -34.93 19.99 -4.30
CA CYS A 41 -35.67 18.83 -3.80
C CYS A 41 -36.63 19.33 -2.72
N ASP A 42 -37.88 19.54 -3.12
CA ASP A 42 -39.00 19.63 -2.19
C ASP A 42 -39.25 18.27 -1.53
N LEU A 43 -39.53 18.31 -0.23
CA LEU A 43 -39.93 17.19 0.58
C LEU A 43 -41.20 16.52 0.04
N ASN A 44 -41.14 15.20 -0.20
CA ASN A 44 -42.18 14.32 0.32
C ASN A 44 -41.68 12.89 0.51
N CYS A 45 -41.67 12.46 1.76
CA CYS A 45 -41.36 11.09 2.17
C CYS A 45 -42.67 10.29 2.19
N SER A 46 -42.82 9.32 1.29
CA SER A 46 -43.85 8.28 1.44
C SER A 46 -43.43 6.99 0.74
N SER A 47 -43.21 5.98 1.58
CA SER A 47 -43.20 4.54 1.36
C SER A 47 -43.17 3.99 -0.08
N SER A 48 -42.13 3.20 -0.37
CA SER A 48 -42.19 1.73 -0.56
C SER A 48 -41.16 1.26 -1.60
N VAL A 49 -40.32 0.30 -1.18
CA VAL A 49 -39.42 -0.51 -2.00
C VAL A 49 -38.28 0.26 -2.71
N PHE A 50 -37.22 0.60 -1.97
CA PHE A 50 -35.91 0.82 -2.58
C PHE A 50 -35.32 -0.53 -3.01
N GLN A 51 -35.72 -1.02 -4.19
CA GLN A 51 -34.83 -1.88 -4.96
C GLN A 51 -33.68 -0.99 -5.46
N VAL A 52 -32.55 -1.02 -4.76
CA VAL A 52 -31.29 -0.51 -5.32
C VAL A 52 -30.93 -1.43 -6.49
N LYS A 53 -31.42 -1.08 -7.68
CA LYS A 53 -30.89 -1.63 -8.93
C LYS A 53 -29.46 -1.12 -9.02
N PHE A 54 -28.50 -2.00 -8.74
CA PHE A 54 -27.12 -1.80 -9.12
C PHE A 54 -27.10 -1.62 -10.64
N GLN A 55 -27.02 -0.36 -11.09
CA GLN A 55 -26.77 -0.03 -12.47
C GLN A 55 -25.35 -0.50 -12.77
N LEU A 56 -25.22 -1.68 -13.40
CA LEU A 56 -23.98 -2.17 -13.98
C LEU A 56 -23.61 -1.22 -15.13
N ASN A 57 -22.98 -0.10 -14.78
CA ASN A 57 -22.37 0.78 -15.77
C ASN A 57 -21.19 0.02 -16.38
N ASN A 58 -21.36 -0.33 -17.66
CA ASN A 58 -20.41 -0.98 -18.54
C ASN A 58 -19.22 -0.04 -18.86
N SER A 59 -18.46 0.31 -17.82
CA SER A 59 -17.17 0.99 -17.92
C SER A 59 -16.09 -0.06 -17.73
N ARG A 60 -15.18 -0.17 -18.71
CA ARG A 60 -13.89 -0.88 -18.70
C ARG A 60 -13.57 -1.47 -17.32
N THR A 61 -13.50 -2.80 -17.22
CA THR A 61 -13.02 -3.54 -16.04
C THR A 61 -12.03 -2.67 -15.27
N LYS A 62 -12.49 -2.01 -14.20
CA LYS A 62 -11.63 -1.16 -13.39
C LYS A 62 -10.47 -2.05 -12.98
N ASP A 63 -9.25 -1.64 -13.29
CA ASP A 63 -8.06 -2.42 -12.96
C ASP A 63 -8.13 -2.80 -11.48
N ARG A 64 -8.40 -4.08 -11.19
CA ARG A 64 -8.67 -4.57 -9.83
C ARG A 64 -7.37 -4.92 -9.10
N LYS A 65 -6.22 -4.55 -9.68
CA LYS A 65 -4.89 -4.58 -9.06
C LYS A 65 -4.71 -3.41 -8.08
N PRO A 66 -3.73 -3.51 -7.17
CA PRO A 66 -3.34 -2.38 -6.33
C PRO A 66 -2.98 -1.16 -7.18
N ASN A 67 -3.61 -0.01 -6.91
CA ASN A 67 -3.09 1.26 -7.41
C ASN A 67 -1.99 1.75 -6.47
N CYS A 68 -0.73 1.49 -6.83
CA CYS A 68 0.43 1.87 -6.02
C CYS A 68 0.64 3.39 -5.86
N SER A 69 -0.13 4.22 -6.56
CA SER A 69 -0.16 5.69 -6.43
C SER A 69 -1.40 6.19 -5.69
N GLY A 70 -2.29 5.30 -5.25
CA GLY A 70 -3.51 5.63 -4.52
C GLY A 70 -3.32 5.69 -3.01
N ARG A 71 -4.28 6.30 -2.31
CA ARG A 71 -4.35 6.27 -0.84
C ARG A 71 -4.43 4.84 -0.34
N GLY A 72 -3.78 4.59 0.80
CA GLY A 72 -3.68 3.26 1.41
C GLY A 72 -2.77 2.30 0.63
N ALA A 73 -1.97 2.77 -0.32
CA ALA A 73 -1.01 1.92 -1.02
C ALA A 73 0.20 1.59 -0.13
N ALA A 74 0.71 0.36 -0.28
CA ALA A 74 1.99 -0.13 0.25
C ALA A 74 2.63 -1.01 -0.84
N CYS A 75 3.55 -0.44 -1.61
CA CYS A 75 4.19 -1.09 -2.76
C CYS A 75 5.70 -0.79 -2.77
N LEU A 76 6.46 -1.40 -3.69
CA LEU A 76 7.90 -1.15 -3.83
C LEU A 76 8.68 -1.50 -2.53
N ASP A 77 9.66 -0.70 -2.11
CA ASP A 77 10.67 -1.06 -1.10
C ASP A 77 10.56 -0.42 0.32
N PRO A 78 9.47 -0.67 1.07
CA PRO A 78 8.10 -0.34 0.73
C PRO A 78 7.82 1.16 0.91
N ARG A 79 7.22 1.73 -0.11
CA ARG A 79 6.61 3.07 -0.14
C ARG A 79 5.14 2.96 0.28
N PHE A 80 4.73 3.80 1.22
CA PHE A 80 3.35 3.92 1.68
C PHE A 80 2.72 5.24 1.23
N ILE A 81 1.41 5.24 1.07
CA ILE A 81 0.61 6.46 0.86
C ILE A 81 -0.49 6.50 1.94
N GLY A 82 -0.41 7.50 2.82
CA GLY A 82 -1.35 7.68 3.92
C GLY A 82 -2.77 8.02 3.47
N ALA A 83 -3.70 8.05 4.43
CA ALA A 83 -5.07 8.48 4.17
C ALA A 83 -5.16 9.93 3.68
N ASP A 84 -4.20 10.78 4.06
CA ASP A 84 -3.99 12.15 3.60
C ASP A 84 -3.49 12.25 2.14
N GLY A 85 -3.05 11.14 1.54
CA GLY A 85 -2.44 11.09 0.22
C GLY A 85 -0.94 11.41 0.21
N ILE A 86 -0.30 11.57 1.38
CA ILE A 86 1.12 11.86 1.48
C ILE A 86 1.92 10.55 1.41
N VAL A 87 2.97 10.57 0.59
CA VAL A 87 3.94 9.49 0.47
C VAL A 87 4.87 9.47 1.67
N PHE A 88 5.07 8.31 2.27
CA PHE A 88 6.10 8.09 3.29
C PHE A 88 6.73 6.70 3.15
N TYR A 89 7.88 6.51 3.79
CA TYR A 89 8.60 5.23 3.78
C TYR A 89 8.66 4.67 5.20
N PHE A 90 8.43 3.38 5.31
CA PHE A 90 8.67 2.62 6.53
C PHE A 90 9.49 1.40 6.17
N HIS A 91 10.75 1.39 6.60
CA HIS A 91 11.68 0.32 6.22
C HIS A 91 11.48 -0.95 7.04
N GLY A 92 10.93 -0.86 8.25
CA GLY A 92 10.85 -2.01 9.14
C GLY A 92 12.22 -2.69 9.28
N LYS A 93 12.24 -4.03 9.21
CA LYS A 93 13.47 -4.82 9.29
C LYS A 93 13.26 -6.19 8.64
N CYS A 94 14.30 -6.71 7.99
CA CYS A 94 14.25 -8.03 7.38
C CYS A 94 13.91 -9.11 8.42
N ASN A 95 13.02 -10.03 8.04
CA ASN A 95 12.51 -11.14 8.86
C ASN A 95 11.79 -10.70 10.14
N GLN A 96 11.14 -9.54 10.11
CA GLN A 96 10.33 -9.04 11.22
C GLN A 96 8.90 -8.72 10.80
N HIS A 97 8.03 -8.58 11.79
CA HIS A 97 6.62 -8.31 11.63
C HIS A 97 6.25 -6.98 12.27
N PHE A 98 5.38 -6.22 11.60
CA PHE A 98 4.89 -4.94 12.10
C PHE A 98 3.40 -4.80 11.81
N SER A 99 2.65 -4.22 12.75
CA SER A 99 1.27 -3.83 12.55
C SER A 99 1.20 -2.63 11.61
N LEU A 100 0.57 -2.82 10.46
CA LEU A 100 0.23 -1.74 9.52
C LEU A 100 -1.02 -1.01 10.00
N VAL A 101 -1.99 -1.74 10.53
CA VAL A 101 -3.26 -1.23 11.08
C VAL A 101 -3.59 -2.02 12.33
N SER A 102 -4.02 -1.33 13.39
CA SER A 102 -4.56 -1.95 14.60
C SER A 102 -5.70 -1.08 15.12
N ASP A 103 -6.88 -1.66 15.19
CA ASP A 103 -8.13 -1.09 15.69
C ASP A 103 -8.81 -2.15 16.55
N LEU A 104 -9.85 -1.80 17.29
CA LEU A 104 -10.46 -2.69 18.30
C LEU A 104 -10.81 -4.08 17.75
N ASN A 105 -11.38 -4.15 16.55
CA ASN A 105 -11.85 -5.40 15.92
C ASN A 105 -11.05 -5.79 14.66
N LEU A 106 -9.96 -5.08 14.34
CA LEU A 106 -9.13 -5.35 13.16
C LEU A 106 -7.65 -5.13 13.47
N GLN A 107 -6.80 -6.09 13.18
CA GLN A 107 -5.37 -5.86 13.08
C GLN A 107 -4.80 -6.47 11.80
N ILE A 108 -4.07 -5.66 11.05
CA ILE A 108 -3.35 -6.07 9.84
C ILE A 108 -1.86 -5.93 10.13
N ASN A 109 -1.17 -7.06 10.19
CA ASN A 109 0.28 -7.16 10.32
C ASN A 109 0.90 -7.44 8.97
N ALA A 110 2.14 -7.00 8.77
CA ALA A 110 2.96 -7.30 7.61
C ALA A 110 4.26 -7.97 8.02
N ARG A 111 4.65 -9.02 7.27
CA ARG A 111 5.99 -9.62 7.32
C ARG A 111 6.89 -8.93 6.33
N PHE A 112 8.04 -8.45 6.78
CA PHE A 112 9.05 -7.83 5.93
C PHE A 112 10.14 -8.86 5.60
N ILE A 113 10.39 -9.06 4.30
CA ILE A 113 11.61 -9.70 3.80
C ILE A 113 12.60 -8.62 3.42
N GLY A 114 13.85 -9.02 3.21
CA GLY A 114 14.87 -8.06 2.83
C GLY A 114 16.26 -8.65 2.73
N LEU A 115 17.20 -7.80 2.33
CA LEU A 115 18.60 -8.13 2.25
C LEU A 115 19.44 -6.89 2.59
N ARG A 116 20.67 -7.11 3.05
CA ARG A 116 21.60 -6.04 3.36
C ARG A 116 22.93 -6.26 2.64
N PRO A 117 23.18 -5.56 1.53
CA PRO A 117 24.48 -5.60 0.87
C PRO A 117 25.58 -5.12 1.80
N ALA A 118 26.80 -5.61 1.56
CA ALA A 118 27.97 -5.21 2.31
C ALA A 118 28.15 -3.68 2.28
N GLY A 119 28.44 -3.08 3.43
CA GLY A 119 28.62 -1.63 3.58
C GLY A 119 27.33 -0.82 3.75
N ARG A 120 26.13 -1.40 3.59
CA ARG A 120 24.88 -0.70 3.94
C ARG A 120 24.60 -0.75 5.44
N ARG A 121 24.09 0.37 5.98
CA ARG A 121 23.66 0.47 7.38
C ARG A 121 22.27 -0.08 7.65
N ARG A 122 21.44 -0.21 6.60
CA ARG A 122 20.03 -0.64 6.67
C ARG A 122 19.72 -1.69 5.62
N ASP A 123 18.71 -2.49 5.90
CA ASP A 123 18.15 -3.46 4.97
C ASP A 123 17.44 -2.73 3.81
N TYR A 124 17.47 -3.31 2.62
CA TYR A 124 16.36 -3.18 1.68
C TYR A 124 15.28 -4.15 2.10
N THR A 125 14.02 -3.74 1.98
CA THR A 125 12.90 -4.52 2.50
C THR A 125 11.69 -4.44 1.61
N TRP A 126 10.89 -5.50 1.62
CA TRP A 126 9.60 -5.58 0.92
C TRP A 126 8.59 -6.33 1.81
N ILE A 127 7.30 -6.10 1.58
CA ILE A 127 6.24 -6.82 2.29
C ILE A 127 6.07 -8.19 1.65
N GLN A 128 6.33 -9.28 2.37
CA GLN A 128 6.14 -10.65 1.89
C GLN A 128 4.75 -11.19 2.19
N ALA A 129 4.20 -10.83 3.35
CA ALA A 129 2.95 -11.41 3.82
C ALA A 129 2.12 -10.41 4.58
N LEU A 130 0.81 -10.61 4.56
CA LEU A 130 -0.16 -9.97 5.44
C LEU A 130 -0.76 -11.02 6.37
N GLY A 131 -0.91 -10.65 7.64
CA GLY A 131 -1.71 -11.35 8.64
C GLY A 131 -2.84 -10.44 9.05
N ILE A 132 -4.07 -10.92 8.99
CA ILE A 132 -5.28 -10.17 9.30
C ILE A 132 -5.97 -10.87 10.46
N LEU A 133 -6.09 -10.18 11.57
CA LEU A 133 -6.84 -10.60 12.75
C LEU A 133 -8.13 -9.80 12.79
N PHE A 134 -9.26 -10.47 12.92
CA PHE A 134 -10.58 -9.84 13.00
C PHE A 134 -11.52 -10.72 13.81
N ASP A 135 -12.29 -10.11 14.72
CA ASP A 135 -13.12 -10.82 15.69
C ASP A 135 -12.35 -11.94 16.43
N SER A 136 -12.66 -13.21 16.16
CA SER A 136 -11.96 -14.39 16.68
C SER A 136 -11.20 -15.18 15.61
N HIS A 137 -11.12 -14.61 14.40
CA HIS A 137 -10.58 -15.24 13.21
C HIS A 137 -9.23 -14.65 12.81
N SER A 138 -8.50 -15.44 12.04
CA SER A 138 -7.24 -15.06 11.43
C SER A 138 -7.21 -15.43 9.95
N PHE A 139 -6.65 -14.55 9.14
CA PHE A 139 -6.37 -14.81 7.73
C PHE A 139 -4.94 -14.42 7.42
N SER A 140 -4.27 -15.19 6.56
CA SER A 140 -2.94 -14.84 6.07
C SER A 140 -2.87 -14.97 4.56
N LEU A 141 -2.15 -14.04 3.95
CA LEU A 141 -1.79 -14.04 2.55
C LEU A 141 -0.27 -13.87 2.43
N VAL A 142 0.39 -14.76 1.70
CA VAL A 142 1.85 -14.85 1.64
C VAL A 142 2.32 -14.95 0.19
N ALA A 143 3.26 -14.08 -0.21
CA ALA A 143 4.06 -14.27 -1.42
C ALA A 143 5.04 -15.43 -1.20
N THR A 144 4.91 -16.50 -1.99
CA THR A 144 5.78 -17.68 -1.87
C THR A 144 7.18 -17.37 -2.44
N PRO A 145 8.27 -17.71 -1.72
CA PRO A 145 9.61 -17.54 -2.25
C PRO A 145 9.82 -18.30 -3.57
N ALA A 146 10.52 -17.67 -4.51
CA ALA A 146 10.89 -18.29 -5.78
C ALA A 146 12.32 -17.90 -6.17
N ALA A 147 13.07 -18.84 -6.73
CA ALA A 147 14.43 -18.57 -7.21
C ALA A 147 14.43 -17.70 -8.47
N LYS A 148 13.52 -18.00 -9.39
CA LYS A 148 13.25 -17.24 -10.60
C LYS A 148 11.77 -16.97 -10.67
N TRP A 149 11.42 -15.79 -11.15
CA TRP A 149 10.02 -15.45 -11.40
C TRP A 149 9.48 -16.28 -12.56
N ASP A 150 8.29 -16.86 -12.35
CA ASP A 150 7.50 -17.55 -13.36
C ASP A 150 6.06 -17.04 -13.25
N ASP A 151 5.61 -16.29 -14.25
CA ASP A 151 4.27 -15.71 -14.29
C ASP A 151 3.19 -16.75 -14.67
N GLN A 152 3.58 -18.00 -14.95
CA GLN A 152 2.70 -19.11 -15.26
C GLN A 152 2.33 -19.95 -14.03
N VAL A 153 2.81 -19.60 -12.84
CA VAL A 153 2.41 -20.23 -11.57
C VAL A 153 1.91 -19.18 -10.58
N ASP A 154 1.01 -19.60 -9.68
CA ASP A 154 0.58 -18.77 -8.56
C ASP A 154 1.68 -18.78 -7.50
N HIS A 155 2.20 -17.60 -7.16
CA HIS A 155 3.16 -17.34 -6.09
C HIS A 155 2.46 -16.83 -4.82
N LEU A 156 1.23 -17.27 -4.59
CA LEU A 156 0.36 -16.78 -3.54
C LEU A 156 -0.18 -17.94 -2.71
N LYS A 157 0.05 -17.90 -1.39
CA LYS A 157 -0.55 -18.83 -0.44
C LYS A 157 -1.54 -18.11 0.47
N LEU A 158 -2.71 -18.72 0.66
CA LEU A 158 -3.80 -18.17 1.46
C LEU A 158 -4.14 -19.14 2.60
N SER A 159 -4.48 -18.62 3.77
CA SER A 159 -4.95 -19.45 4.88
C SER A 159 -5.95 -18.69 5.74
N TYR A 160 -6.95 -19.40 6.27
CA TYR A 160 -7.96 -18.90 7.21
C TYR A 160 -8.01 -19.84 8.41
N ASP A 161 -7.88 -19.30 9.62
CA ASP A 161 -7.79 -20.04 10.88
C ASP A 161 -6.79 -21.21 10.82
N ALA A 162 -5.58 -20.88 10.35
CA ALA A 162 -4.46 -21.81 10.13
C ALA A 162 -4.72 -22.94 9.12
N GLN A 163 -5.85 -22.93 8.41
CA GLN A 163 -6.17 -23.88 7.34
C GLN A 163 -5.92 -23.24 5.97
N GLU A 164 -5.23 -23.96 5.09
CA GLU A 164 -4.92 -23.49 3.74
C GLU A 164 -6.20 -23.37 2.90
N ILE A 165 -6.34 -22.24 2.21
CA ILE A 165 -7.44 -22.01 1.27
C ILE A 165 -6.93 -22.24 -0.15
N LEU A 166 -7.65 -23.08 -0.89
CA LEU A 166 -7.45 -23.27 -2.32
C LEU A 166 -8.54 -22.53 -3.09
N LEU A 167 -8.14 -21.55 -3.89
CA LEU A 167 -9.04 -20.89 -4.84
C LEU A 167 -9.29 -21.83 -6.03
N PRO A 168 -10.54 -21.92 -6.54
CA PRO A 168 -10.80 -22.68 -7.75
C PRO A 168 -9.93 -22.23 -8.92
N ALA A 169 -9.56 -23.18 -9.78
CA ALA A 169 -8.77 -22.89 -10.97
C ALA A 169 -9.54 -21.97 -11.95
N GLY A 170 -8.79 -21.12 -12.66
CA GLY A 170 -9.34 -20.15 -13.61
C GLY A 170 -9.68 -18.80 -12.98
N TYR A 171 -10.06 -17.84 -13.83
CA TYR A 171 -10.51 -16.51 -13.46
C TYR A 171 -11.81 -16.17 -14.21
N PRO A 172 -12.80 -15.55 -13.56
CA PRO A 172 -12.83 -15.20 -12.14
C PRO A 172 -13.08 -16.43 -11.25
N SER A 173 -12.48 -16.45 -10.05
CA SER A 173 -12.80 -17.43 -9.01
C SER A 173 -12.75 -16.79 -7.63
N SER A 174 -13.43 -17.38 -6.66
CA SER A 174 -13.55 -16.82 -5.32
C SER A 174 -13.73 -17.88 -4.25
N TRP A 175 -13.39 -17.50 -3.02
CA TRP A 175 -13.66 -18.23 -1.79
C TRP A 175 -14.28 -17.28 -0.76
N ALA A 176 -15.13 -17.80 0.13
CA ALA A 176 -15.68 -17.04 1.24
C ALA A 176 -15.67 -17.89 2.51
N SER A 177 -15.52 -17.24 3.66
CA SER A 177 -15.68 -17.88 4.97
C SER A 177 -17.12 -18.39 5.15
N SER A 178 -17.31 -19.34 6.07
CA SER A 178 -18.63 -19.89 6.38
C SER A 178 -19.60 -18.84 6.91
N THR A 179 -19.09 -17.84 7.64
CA THR A 179 -19.79 -16.69 8.20
C THR A 179 -20.02 -15.56 7.18
N GLN A 180 -19.40 -15.63 6.00
CA GLN A 180 -19.43 -14.62 4.94
C GLN A 180 -18.94 -13.22 5.38
N ASP A 181 -18.10 -13.17 6.42
CA ASP A 181 -17.40 -11.96 6.87
C ASP A 181 -16.13 -11.67 6.05
N LEU A 182 -15.54 -12.69 5.45
CA LEU A 182 -14.34 -12.63 4.64
C LEU A 182 -14.58 -13.27 3.28
N LYS A 183 -14.24 -12.56 2.21
CA LYS A 183 -14.23 -13.08 0.84
C LYS A 183 -12.89 -12.81 0.18
N VAL A 184 -12.40 -13.75 -0.61
CA VAL A 184 -11.23 -13.59 -1.47
C VAL A 184 -11.65 -13.85 -2.91
N GLU A 185 -11.34 -12.94 -3.82
CA GLU A 185 -11.59 -13.10 -5.24
C GLU A 185 -10.29 -12.96 -6.03
N LYS A 186 -10.06 -13.86 -7.01
CA LYS A 186 -9.02 -13.63 -8.01
C LYS A 186 -9.40 -12.41 -8.85
N THR A 187 -8.44 -11.52 -9.06
CA THR A 187 -8.59 -10.34 -9.91
C THR A 187 -7.88 -10.51 -11.26
N GLU A 188 -7.01 -11.53 -11.37
CA GLU A 188 -6.42 -12.02 -12.61
C GLU A 188 -6.28 -13.55 -12.59
N ASN A 189 -5.76 -14.13 -13.67
CA ASN A 189 -5.48 -15.56 -13.77
C ASN A 189 -4.54 -16.06 -12.67
N ARG A 190 -3.57 -15.24 -12.24
CA ARG A 190 -2.55 -15.59 -11.24
C ARG A 190 -2.11 -14.36 -10.44
N ASN A 191 -1.56 -14.59 -9.25
CA ASN A 191 -0.82 -13.62 -8.43
C ASN A 191 -1.59 -12.37 -7.97
N SER A 192 -2.82 -12.15 -8.43
CA SER A 192 -3.64 -11.00 -8.03
C SER A 192 -4.97 -11.44 -7.41
N VAL A 193 -5.26 -10.91 -6.23
CA VAL A 193 -6.52 -11.12 -5.51
C VAL A 193 -7.02 -9.82 -4.89
N ILE A 194 -8.31 -9.78 -4.58
CA ILE A 194 -8.88 -8.81 -3.66
C ILE A 194 -9.45 -9.56 -2.45
N VAL A 195 -9.10 -9.08 -1.27
CA VAL A 195 -9.61 -9.57 0.02
C VAL A 195 -10.66 -8.56 0.50
N ILE A 196 -11.85 -9.03 0.82
CA ILE A 196 -13.00 -8.22 1.22
C ILE A 196 -13.39 -8.64 2.64
N LEU A 197 -13.16 -7.74 3.59
CA LEU A 197 -13.65 -7.84 4.96
C LEU A 197 -14.95 -7.05 5.04
N LYS A 198 -16.06 -7.75 5.27
CA LYS A 198 -17.42 -7.20 5.20
C LYS A 198 -17.53 -5.92 6.04
N GLN A 199 -17.87 -4.82 5.38
CA GLN A 199 -18.05 -3.47 5.96
C GLN A 199 -16.80 -2.84 6.61
N VAL A 200 -15.65 -3.52 6.59
CA VAL A 200 -14.42 -3.07 7.24
C VAL A 200 -13.42 -2.55 6.21
N ALA A 201 -13.04 -3.39 5.25
CA ALA A 201 -12.01 -3.05 4.28
C ALA A 201 -12.07 -3.89 3.00
N GLU A 202 -11.54 -3.32 1.93
CA GLU A 202 -11.10 -4.02 0.73
C GLU A 202 -9.58 -3.91 0.60
N ILE A 203 -8.92 -5.01 0.26
CA ILE A 203 -7.46 -5.09 0.15
C ILE A 203 -7.13 -5.71 -1.19
N SER A 204 -6.71 -4.88 -2.14
CA SER A 204 -6.17 -5.35 -3.41
C SER A 204 -4.73 -5.78 -3.22
N VAL A 205 -4.36 -6.95 -3.74
CA VAL A 205 -3.01 -7.51 -3.60
C VAL A 205 -2.52 -8.04 -4.94
N ASN A 206 -1.25 -7.80 -5.24
CA ASN A 206 -0.54 -8.36 -6.37
C ASN A 206 0.84 -8.87 -5.92
N VAL A 207 1.22 -10.09 -6.33
CA VAL A 207 2.56 -10.62 -6.10
C VAL A 207 3.47 -10.27 -7.27
N VAL A 208 4.62 -9.67 -6.98
CA VAL A 208 5.62 -9.27 -7.97
C VAL A 208 7.02 -9.68 -7.53
N PRO A 209 7.95 -9.95 -8.47
CA PRO A 209 9.37 -10.10 -8.15
C PRO A 209 10.06 -8.74 -8.06
N VAL A 210 11.27 -8.70 -7.51
CA VAL A 210 12.21 -7.62 -7.83
C VAL A 210 12.77 -7.89 -9.22
N THR A 211 12.55 -6.97 -10.15
CA THR A 211 13.03 -7.11 -11.53
C THR A 211 14.53 -6.81 -11.63
N LYS A 212 15.17 -7.33 -12.70
CA LYS A 212 16.59 -7.01 -12.98
C LYS A 212 16.83 -5.51 -13.19
N GLU A 213 15.84 -4.80 -13.73
CA GLU A 213 15.97 -3.36 -13.97
C GLU A 213 15.87 -2.58 -12.67
N GLU A 214 14.94 -2.92 -11.77
CA GLU A 214 14.88 -2.32 -10.43
C GLU A 214 16.16 -2.63 -9.65
N ASP A 215 16.63 -3.88 -9.66
CA ASP A 215 17.89 -4.27 -9.02
C ASP A 215 19.08 -3.45 -9.55
N ARG A 216 19.15 -3.22 -10.86
CA ARG A 216 20.19 -2.39 -11.49
C ARG A 216 20.08 -0.91 -11.11
N ILE A 217 18.88 -0.34 -11.14
CA ILE A 217 18.65 1.09 -10.83
C ILE A 217 18.93 1.38 -9.35
N HIS A 218 18.46 0.50 -8.46
CA HIS A 218 18.56 0.72 -7.01
C HIS A 218 19.79 0.05 -6.38
N ASN A 219 20.54 -0.74 -7.16
CA ASN A 219 21.68 -1.52 -6.71
C ASN A 219 21.29 -2.38 -5.48
N TYR A 220 20.20 -3.15 -5.61
CA TYR A 220 19.75 -4.02 -4.53
C TYR A 220 20.71 -5.19 -4.31
N GLN A 221 21.40 -5.64 -5.36
CA GLN A 221 22.29 -6.81 -5.37
C GLN A 221 21.51 -8.09 -5.07
N ILE A 222 20.39 -8.28 -5.78
CA ILE A 222 19.52 -9.44 -5.66
C ILE A 222 20.32 -10.71 -6.07
N PRO A 223 20.40 -11.74 -5.21
CA PRO A 223 21.11 -12.97 -5.54
C PRO A 223 20.34 -13.79 -6.59
N SER A 224 21.06 -14.61 -7.35
CA SER A 224 20.48 -15.37 -8.48
C SER A 224 19.52 -16.50 -8.08
N ASP A 225 19.49 -16.87 -6.81
CA ASP A 225 18.71 -17.97 -6.25
C ASP A 225 17.44 -17.51 -5.51
N ASN A 226 17.11 -16.20 -5.56
CA ASN A 226 15.89 -15.64 -4.99
C ASN A 226 15.48 -14.36 -5.72
N CYS A 227 14.27 -14.35 -6.30
CA CYS A 227 13.75 -13.16 -6.99
C CYS A 227 13.01 -12.16 -6.08
N PHE A 228 13.02 -12.40 -4.76
CA PHE A 228 12.37 -11.55 -3.75
C PHE A 228 10.90 -11.28 -4.08
N ALA A 229 10.13 -12.35 -4.36
CA ALA A 229 8.69 -12.25 -4.55
C ALA A 229 8.03 -11.58 -3.32
N HIS A 230 7.27 -10.51 -3.57
CA HIS A 230 6.69 -9.66 -2.54
C HIS A 230 5.33 -9.11 -2.98
N LEU A 231 4.65 -8.46 -2.05
CA LEU A 231 3.31 -7.92 -2.20
C LEU A 231 3.35 -6.44 -2.53
N GLU A 232 2.65 -6.08 -3.60
CA GLU A 232 2.06 -4.76 -3.76
C GLU A 232 0.64 -4.80 -3.21
N VAL A 233 0.29 -3.81 -2.38
CA VAL A 233 -0.98 -3.81 -1.65
C VAL A 233 -1.63 -2.44 -1.74
N GLN A 234 -2.95 -2.41 -1.85
CA GLN A 234 -3.75 -1.21 -1.64
C GLN A 234 -4.90 -1.51 -0.69
N PHE A 235 -4.97 -0.76 0.40
CA PHE A 235 -6.04 -0.83 1.37
C PHE A 235 -7.09 0.25 1.13
N ARG A 236 -8.36 -0.14 1.14
CA ARG A 236 -9.53 0.76 1.13
C ARG A 236 -10.38 0.46 2.36
N PHE A 237 -10.34 1.32 3.35
CA PHE A 237 -11.05 1.14 4.61
C PHE A 237 -12.40 1.86 4.62
N PHE A 238 -13.40 1.26 5.28
CA PHE A 238 -14.74 1.83 5.46
C PHE A 238 -15.17 1.93 6.92
N GLY A 239 -14.56 1.13 7.80
CA GLY A 239 -15.02 0.94 9.18
C GLY A 239 -13.94 1.11 10.25
N LEU A 240 -12.93 1.95 10.01
CA LEU A 240 -11.93 2.28 11.04
C LEU A 240 -12.50 3.28 12.05
N SER A 241 -12.15 3.09 13.33
CA SER A 241 -12.44 4.02 14.41
C SER A 241 -11.52 5.24 14.34
N SER A 242 -11.88 6.30 15.08
CA SER A 242 -11.02 7.49 15.20
C SER A 242 -9.74 7.24 16.01
N GLN A 243 -9.61 6.07 16.66
CA GLN A 243 -8.46 5.71 17.48
C GLN A 243 -7.50 4.77 16.76
N VAL A 244 -7.78 4.38 15.51
CA VAL A 244 -6.98 3.40 14.75
C VAL A 244 -5.48 3.70 14.79
N GLU A 245 -4.68 2.70 15.14
CA GLU A 245 -3.23 2.75 15.25
C GLU A 245 -2.55 1.94 14.13
N GLY A 246 -1.22 1.91 14.14
CA GLY A 246 -0.41 1.17 13.17
C GLY A 246 0.39 2.09 12.24
N VAL A 247 1.36 1.51 11.51
CA VAL A 247 2.24 2.26 10.61
C VAL A 247 1.45 3.11 9.60
N LEU A 248 0.44 2.50 8.98
CA LEU A 248 -0.47 3.13 8.03
C LEU A 248 -1.77 3.58 8.71
N GLY A 249 -2.30 2.78 9.65
CA GLY A 249 -3.59 3.01 10.31
C GLY A 249 -3.68 4.38 10.96
N ARG A 250 -2.65 4.82 11.69
CA ARG A 250 -2.62 6.16 12.32
C ARG A 250 -2.88 7.31 11.36
N THR A 251 -2.58 7.15 10.06
CA THR A 251 -2.82 8.19 9.05
C THR A 251 -4.31 8.45 8.80
N TYR A 252 -5.18 7.54 9.25
CA TYR A 252 -6.64 7.64 9.18
C TYR A 252 -7.27 8.31 10.42
N GLN A 253 -6.48 8.65 11.44
CA GLN A 253 -6.99 9.38 12.61
C GLN A 253 -7.36 10.83 12.21
N PRO A 254 -8.47 11.40 12.74
CA PRO A 254 -8.93 12.75 12.37
C PRO A 254 -7.93 13.87 12.65
N ASP A 255 -7.11 13.71 13.69
CA ASP A 255 -6.10 14.67 14.16
C ASP A 255 -4.67 14.28 13.76
N PHE A 256 -4.51 13.29 12.87
CA PHE A 256 -3.20 12.87 12.41
C PHE A 256 -2.46 14.01 11.71
N ASN A 257 -1.33 14.40 12.28
CA ASN A 257 -0.40 15.32 11.64
C ASN A 257 0.78 14.53 11.09
N ASN A 258 0.94 14.56 9.76
CA ASN A 258 1.95 13.75 9.09
C ASN A 258 3.36 14.27 9.40
N PRO A 259 4.22 13.47 10.06
CA PRO A 259 5.59 13.89 10.38
C PRO A 259 6.53 13.83 9.16
N ALA A 260 6.06 13.32 8.01
CA ALA A 260 6.83 13.30 6.77
C ALA A 260 7.22 14.73 6.36
N LYS A 261 8.53 14.98 6.27
CA LYS A 261 9.05 16.31 5.96
C LYS A 261 8.74 16.67 4.50
N PRO A 262 8.03 17.77 4.22
CA PRO A 262 7.83 18.25 2.86
C PRO A 262 9.17 18.50 2.14
N GLY A 263 9.24 18.20 0.85
CA GLY A 263 10.44 18.41 0.03
C GLY A 263 11.55 17.37 0.20
N VAL A 264 11.40 16.40 1.10
CA VAL A 264 12.32 15.24 1.19
C VAL A 264 11.84 14.15 0.23
N ALA A 265 12.71 13.68 -0.65
CA ALA A 265 12.36 12.69 -1.67
C ALA A 265 11.89 11.33 -1.11
N MET A 266 12.41 10.93 0.06
CA MET A 266 12.03 9.71 0.75
C MET A 266 11.86 9.99 2.25
N PRO A 267 10.71 10.55 2.67
CA PRO A 267 10.49 10.85 4.07
C PRO A 267 10.22 9.55 4.81
N VAL A 268 11.21 9.10 5.57
CA VAL A 268 11.10 7.90 6.40
C VAL A 268 10.39 8.27 7.69
N VAL A 269 9.32 7.55 8.00
CA VAL A 269 8.57 7.73 9.25
C VAL A 269 8.81 6.51 10.12
N GLY A 270 9.21 6.74 11.37
CA GLY A 270 9.44 5.67 12.34
C GLY A 270 8.14 5.02 12.85
N GLY A 271 8.33 4.02 13.69
CA GLY A 271 7.25 3.26 14.34
C GLY A 271 7.64 1.82 14.66
N GLU A 272 8.87 1.43 14.35
CA GLU A 272 9.40 0.07 14.53
C GLU A 272 9.33 -0.38 15.98
N ASP A 273 9.56 0.51 16.95
CA ASP A 273 9.50 0.19 18.37
C ASP A 273 8.07 0.12 18.91
N LYS A 274 7.11 0.77 18.24
CA LYS A 274 5.69 0.82 18.62
C LYS A 274 4.89 -0.33 18.05
N TYR A 275 5.11 -0.63 16.77
CA TYR A 275 4.24 -1.51 15.99
C TYR A 275 4.83 -2.89 15.70
N ARG A 276 6.01 -3.21 16.22
CA ARG A 276 6.58 -4.56 16.06
C ARG A 276 5.72 -5.59 16.77
N THR A 277 5.39 -6.67 16.05
CA THR A 277 4.67 -7.82 16.58
C THR A 277 5.58 -9.04 16.71
N SER A 278 5.21 -9.98 17.58
CA SER A 278 5.99 -11.22 17.77
C SER A 278 5.91 -12.15 16.56
N SER A 279 4.75 -12.22 15.92
CA SER A 279 4.50 -13.03 14.72
C SER A 279 3.55 -12.34 13.76
N LEU A 280 3.36 -12.94 12.57
CA LEU A 280 2.41 -12.46 11.56
C LEU A 280 0.96 -12.44 12.08
N LEU A 281 0.58 -13.41 12.91
CA LEU A 281 -0.78 -13.57 13.43
C LEU A 281 -0.87 -13.28 14.94
N SER A 282 0.05 -12.49 15.47
CA SER A 282 -0.03 -12.02 16.86
C SER A 282 -0.62 -10.63 16.95
N ALA A 283 -1.42 -10.40 17.99
CA ALA A 283 -1.99 -9.09 18.31
C ALA A 283 -1.03 -8.16 19.08
N ASP A 284 0.11 -8.68 19.54
CA ASP A 284 0.99 -7.97 20.47
C ASP A 284 1.77 -6.85 19.78
N CYS A 285 1.55 -5.60 20.18
CA CYS A 285 2.52 -4.52 19.98
C CYS A 285 2.28 -3.40 21.01
N LYS A 286 3.23 -2.47 21.19
CA LYS A 286 3.14 -1.45 22.26
C LYS A 286 1.99 -0.47 22.10
N SER A 287 1.52 -0.27 20.87
CA SER A 287 0.44 0.67 20.54
C SER A 287 -0.72 0.00 19.81
N CYS A 288 -0.76 -1.34 19.78
CA CYS A 288 -1.85 -2.08 19.15
C CYS A 288 -3.08 -2.04 20.04
N LEU A 289 -4.25 -1.92 19.42
CA LEU A 289 -5.55 -1.77 20.08
C LEU A 289 -6.42 -3.02 19.96
N PHE A 290 -6.07 -3.92 19.04
CA PHE A 290 -6.90 -5.08 18.73
C PHE A 290 -7.11 -5.97 19.95
N SER A 291 -8.38 -6.31 20.16
CA SER A 291 -8.80 -7.25 21.19
C SER A 291 -9.74 -8.27 20.54
N PRO A 292 -9.39 -9.57 20.55
CA PRO A 292 -10.31 -10.59 20.08
C PRO A 292 -11.64 -10.54 20.83
N VAL A 293 -12.75 -10.67 20.09
CA VAL A 293 -14.08 -10.80 20.69
C VAL A 293 -14.11 -12.11 21.48
N GLY A 294 -14.11 -12.02 22.80
CA GLY A 294 -14.01 -13.18 23.72
C GLY A 294 -13.02 -13.01 24.89
N LEU A 295 -12.25 -11.91 24.94
CA LEU A 295 -11.36 -11.56 26.06
C LEU A 295 -11.87 -10.36 26.87
N GLN A 296 -13.19 -10.23 27.04
CA GLN A 296 -13.71 -9.45 28.17
C GLN A 296 -13.60 -10.34 29.42
N GLN A 297 -12.56 -10.10 30.24
CA GLN A 297 -12.58 -10.48 31.65
C GLN A 297 -13.23 -9.36 32.45
#